data_AF-A0A346NSP5-F1
#
_entry.id   AF-A0A346NSP5-F1
#
_cell.length_a   1.000
_cell.length_b   1.000
_cell.length_c   1.000
_cell.angle_alpha   90.00
_cell.angle_beta   90.00
_cell.angle_gamma   90.00
#
_symmetry.space_group_name_H-M   'P 1'
#
loop_
_entity.id
_entity.type
_entity.pdbx_description
1 polymer ?
#
loop_
_entity_poly.entity_id
_entity_poly.type
_entity_poly.pdbx_seq_one_letter_code
_entity_poly.pdbx_strand_id
1 'polypeptide(L)'
;MAIMSVKTQASEDQLTDRQQAIIPIAALTASGNTQELEGALNDGLEKGLTVNEVKEIFIHSYAYAGFPRALNGINTFIKVAESRKERGIKDKAGDEATPLPDDYNANAYGHKVRNELVGSDISNRKTGYAAFVPAIDKFLVEHLFADIFYRDVLSVKDRELVTISMLSAMPGAEAQLASHMKLSLGVGYSAAQLRQFIRVLNETVGQDSAIRAQSMLKETADIVLENAEVGAVEVSKDDSVTVGAADKFSGTAKVTSRFSSSVSSHYRGARVEFEPGAKTAWHTHPKGQTLIIISGEGVVQSDGNEVQSMLPGNVITIPPNVRHWHGAAPDSPMSHIAISTPDNGETVTWMELVSDD
;
A
#
# COMPACT_ATOMS: atom_id res chain seq x y z
N MET A 1 50.19 -10.63 -9.85
CA MET A 1 49.39 -9.62 -9.10
C MET A 1 47.96 -9.75 -9.56
N ALA A 2 47.13 -10.47 -8.80
CA ALA A 2 45.71 -10.60 -9.07
C ALA A 2 44.97 -9.47 -8.38
N ILE A 3 44.24 -8.67 -9.15
CA ILE A 3 43.39 -7.59 -8.68
C ILE A 3 42.19 -8.27 -8.00
N MET A 4 42.11 -8.19 -6.68
CA MET A 4 40.92 -8.55 -5.93
C MET A 4 39.80 -7.57 -6.30
N SER A 5 38.79 -8.08 -6.99
CA SER A 5 37.53 -7.38 -7.22
C SER A 5 36.86 -7.13 -5.88
N VAL A 6 36.77 -5.87 -5.49
CA VAL A 6 35.95 -5.40 -4.38
C VAL A 6 34.49 -5.74 -4.73
N LYS A 7 33.91 -6.75 -4.07
CA LYS A 7 32.46 -6.91 -4.05
C LYS A 7 31.89 -5.74 -3.25
N THR A 8 31.11 -4.90 -3.91
CA THR A 8 30.36 -3.82 -3.30
C THR A 8 29.40 -4.40 -2.28
N GLN A 9 29.62 -4.07 -1.01
CA GLN A 9 28.81 -4.48 0.13
C GLN A 9 27.56 -3.60 0.18
N ALA A 10 26.53 -3.96 -0.58
CA ALA A 10 25.18 -3.43 -0.38
C ALA A 10 24.31 -4.52 0.24
N SER A 11 23.43 -4.11 1.17
CA SER A 11 22.21 -4.80 1.64
C SER A 11 22.24 -5.70 2.90
N GLU A 12 22.78 -5.27 4.03
CA GLU A 12 22.32 -5.80 5.35
C GLU A 12 21.35 -4.84 6.08
N ASP A 13 21.39 -3.55 5.76
CA ASP A 13 20.59 -2.51 6.46
C ASP A 13 19.37 -1.98 5.70
N GLN A 14 18.97 -2.64 4.60
CA GLN A 14 17.79 -2.25 3.82
C GLN A 14 16.85 -3.43 3.60
N LEU A 15 15.55 -3.16 3.59
CA LEU A 15 14.52 -4.09 3.12
C LEU A 15 14.63 -4.20 1.59
N THR A 16 14.66 -5.42 1.08
CA THR A 16 14.58 -5.66 -0.36
C THR A 16 13.25 -5.19 -0.94
N ASP A 17 13.17 -4.92 -2.24
CA ASP A 17 11.91 -4.53 -2.90
C ASP A 17 10.80 -5.57 -2.68
N ARG A 18 11.16 -6.86 -2.73
CA ARG A 18 10.30 -7.98 -2.39
C ARG A 18 9.76 -7.86 -0.96
N GLN A 19 10.61 -7.59 0.03
CA GLN A 19 10.19 -7.43 1.43
C GLN A 19 9.33 -6.19 1.63
N GLN A 20 9.66 -5.07 0.98
CA GLN A 20 8.84 -3.87 1.04
C GLN A 20 7.42 -4.13 0.49
N ALA A 21 7.29 -4.97 -0.54
CA ALA A 21 5.99 -5.35 -1.10
C ALA A 21 5.13 -6.27 -0.19
N ILE A 22 5.75 -7.05 0.70
CA ILE A 22 5.02 -7.88 1.67
C ILE A 22 4.15 -7.01 2.59
N ILE A 23 4.67 -5.85 2.99
CA ILE A 23 4.10 -4.98 4.02
C ILE A 23 2.67 -4.55 3.68
N PRO A 24 2.39 -3.87 2.54
CA PRO A 24 1.04 -3.45 2.20
C PRO A 24 0.10 -4.62 1.96
N ILE A 25 0.56 -5.73 1.35
CA ILE A 25 -0.29 -6.91 1.10
C ILE A 25 -0.83 -7.46 2.44
N ALA A 26 0.05 -7.64 3.42
CA ALA A 26 -0.32 -8.15 4.73
C ALA A 26 -1.21 -7.16 5.50
N ALA A 27 -0.81 -5.88 5.57
CA ALA A 27 -1.53 -4.86 6.32
C ALA A 27 -2.93 -4.57 5.75
N LEU A 28 -3.06 -4.43 4.43
CA LEU A 28 -4.34 -4.16 3.76
C LEU A 28 -5.29 -5.37 3.82
N THR A 29 -4.74 -6.59 3.83
CA THR A 29 -5.53 -7.80 4.10
C THR A 29 -6.13 -7.74 5.51
N ALA A 30 -5.32 -7.41 6.52
CA ALA A 30 -5.78 -7.36 7.91
C ALA A 30 -6.80 -6.22 8.17
N SER A 31 -6.59 -5.04 7.59
CA SER A 31 -7.55 -3.93 7.67
C SER A 31 -8.80 -4.17 6.83
N GLY A 32 -8.71 -5.07 5.84
CA GLY A 32 -9.78 -5.39 4.90
C GLY A 32 -9.97 -4.35 3.80
N ASN A 33 -8.95 -3.53 3.53
CA ASN A 33 -8.96 -2.57 2.44
C ASN A 33 -8.67 -3.29 1.10
N THR A 34 -9.68 -4.00 0.60
CA THR A 34 -9.56 -4.81 -0.63
C THR A 34 -9.29 -3.97 -1.89
N GLN A 35 -9.68 -2.69 -1.90
CA GLN A 35 -9.47 -1.80 -3.03
C GLN A 35 -7.99 -1.48 -3.19
N GLU A 36 -7.29 -1.10 -2.12
CA GLU A 36 -5.85 -0.82 -2.19
C GLU A 36 -5.02 -2.09 -2.28
N LEU A 37 -5.53 -3.21 -1.73
CA LEU A 37 -4.87 -4.50 -1.83
C LEU A 37 -4.65 -4.93 -3.28
N GLU A 38 -5.56 -4.61 -4.20
CA GLU A 38 -5.40 -4.93 -5.64
C GLU A 38 -4.14 -4.30 -6.24
N GLY A 39 -3.88 -3.03 -5.92
CA GLY A 39 -2.67 -2.32 -6.32
C GLY A 39 -1.41 -2.93 -5.69
N ALA A 40 -1.45 -3.16 -4.37
CA ALA A 40 -0.33 -3.77 -3.64
C ALA A 40 0.06 -5.16 -4.17
N LEU A 41 -0.91 -5.95 -4.62
CA LEU A 41 -0.67 -7.27 -5.21
C LEU A 41 -0.01 -7.19 -6.60
N ASN A 42 -0.44 -6.26 -7.45
CA ASN A 42 0.23 -6.02 -8.75
C ASN A 42 1.68 -5.57 -8.52
N ASP A 43 1.87 -4.56 -7.67
CA ASP A 43 3.19 -4.03 -7.33
C ASP A 43 4.10 -5.12 -6.74
N GLY A 44 3.55 -6.00 -5.90
CA GLY A 44 4.31 -7.07 -5.28
C GLY A 44 4.82 -8.10 -6.28
N LEU A 45 3.97 -8.54 -7.21
CA LEU A 45 4.38 -9.44 -8.28
C LEU A 45 5.45 -8.79 -9.19
N GLU A 46 5.34 -7.49 -9.45
CA GLU A 46 6.33 -6.73 -10.23
C GLU A 46 7.66 -6.55 -9.49
N LYS A 47 7.61 -6.39 -8.16
CA LYS A 47 8.79 -6.33 -7.27
C LYS A 47 9.37 -7.72 -6.93
N GLY A 48 8.88 -8.76 -7.59
CA GLY A 48 9.48 -10.09 -7.55
C GLY A 48 8.93 -11.04 -6.49
N LEU A 49 7.81 -10.73 -5.84
CA LEU A 49 7.05 -11.75 -5.12
C LEU A 49 6.53 -12.79 -6.10
N THR A 50 6.61 -14.05 -5.70
CA THR A 50 6.03 -15.16 -6.42
C THR A 50 4.57 -15.36 -6.01
N VAL A 51 3.82 -16.05 -6.88
CA VAL A 51 2.41 -16.39 -6.60
C VAL A 51 2.28 -17.20 -5.31
N ASN A 52 3.19 -18.15 -5.06
CA ASN A 52 3.14 -18.99 -3.87
C ASN A 52 3.55 -18.24 -2.59
N GLU A 53 4.47 -17.28 -2.65
CA GLU A 53 4.75 -16.40 -1.51
C GLU A 53 3.53 -15.55 -1.13
N VAL A 54 2.82 -15.00 -2.11
CA VAL A 54 1.58 -14.24 -1.85
C VAL A 54 0.49 -15.13 -1.25
N LYS A 55 0.33 -16.37 -1.73
CA LYS A 55 -0.58 -17.35 -1.10
C LYS A 55 -0.22 -17.60 0.36
N GLU A 56 1.07 -17.71 0.68
CA GLU A 56 1.53 -17.91 2.05
C GLU A 56 1.30 -16.71 2.95
N ILE A 57 1.32 -15.48 2.42
CA ILE A 57 0.87 -14.30 3.18
C ILE A 57 -0.58 -14.51 3.63
N PHE A 58 -1.48 -14.96 2.75
CA PHE A 58 -2.89 -15.19 3.11
C PHE A 58 -3.11 -16.38 4.04
N ILE A 59 -2.35 -17.47 3.86
CA ILE A 59 -2.36 -18.62 4.79
C ILE A 59 -1.89 -18.15 6.17
N HIS A 60 -0.87 -17.30 6.25
CA HIS A 60 -0.44 -16.72 7.51
C HIS A 60 -1.49 -15.75 8.10
N SER A 61 -2.17 -14.99 7.24
CA SER A 61 -3.13 -13.98 7.66
C SER A 61 -4.33 -14.52 8.42
N TYR A 62 -4.84 -15.73 8.11
CA TYR A 62 -6.04 -16.21 8.82
C TYR A 62 -5.77 -16.40 10.33
N ALA A 63 -4.55 -16.74 10.73
CA ALA A 63 -4.19 -16.93 12.13
C ALA A 63 -4.18 -15.63 12.95
N TYR A 64 -4.01 -14.48 12.28
CA TYR A 64 -3.92 -13.17 12.92
C TYR A 64 -5.15 -12.30 12.67
N ALA A 65 -5.66 -12.28 11.44
CA ALA A 65 -6.78 -11.44 11.00
C ALA A 65 -8.09 -12.23 10.78
N GLY A 66 -8.06 -13.55 10.95
CA GLY A 66 -9.22 -14.43 10.81
C GLY A 66 -9.53 -14.82 9.35
N PHE A 67 -10.31 -15.90 9.20
CA PHE A 67 -10.75 -16.41 7.89
C PHE A 67 -11.40 -15.36 7.00
N PRO A 68 -12.33 -14.50 7.46
CA PRO A 68 -12.99 -13.55 6.56
C PRO A 68 -12.01 -12.61 5.87
N ARG A 69 -11.00 -12.11 6.60
CA ARG A 69 -9.98 -11.22 6.03
C ARG A 69 -9.07 -11.95 5.04
N ALA A 70 -8.60 -13.15 5.42
CA ALA A 70 -7.76 -13.96 4.54
C ALA A 70 -8.47 -14.38 3.25
N LEU A 71 -9.74 -14.83 3.33
CA LEU A 71 -10.54 -15.21 2.17
C LEU A 71 -10.81 -14.03 1.24
N ASN A 72 -11.08 -12.84 1.78
CA ASN A 72 -11.21 -11.63 0.98
C ASN A 72 -9.90 -11.30 0.24
N GLY A 73 -8.75 -11.41 0.91
CA GLY A 73 -7.44 -11.23 0.27
C GLY A 73 -7.18 -12.24 -0.85
N ILE A 74 -7.50 -13.51 -0.62
CA ILE A 74 -7.40 -14.57 -1.65
C ILE A 74 -8.29 -14.24 -2.86
N ASN A 75 -9.54 -13.84 -2.64
CA ASN A 75 -10.44 -13.49 -3.73
C ASN A 75 -9.98 -12.26 -4.51
N THR A 76 -9.40 -11.26 -3.85
CA THR A 76 -8.75 -10.13 -4.54
C THR A 76 -7.57 -10.61 -5.38
N PHE A 77 -6.74 -11.51 -4.85
CA PHE A 77 -5.58 -12.03 -5.58
C PHE A 77 -5.95 -12.90 -6.78
N ILE A 78 -7.03 -13.69 -6.69
CA ILE A 78 -7.60 -14.41 -7.84
C ILE A 78 -7.90 -13.43 -8.98
N LYS A 79 -8.61 -12.33 -8.69
CA LYS A 79 -8.93 -11.30 -9.68
C LYS A 79 -7.68 -10.67 -10.30
N VAL A 80 -6.67 -10.34 -9.48
CA VAL A 80 -5.40 -9.79 -9.95
C VAL A 80 -4.68 -10.76 -10.88
N ALA A 81 -4.56 -12.03 -10.48
CA ALA A 81 -3.88 -13.06 -11.28
C ALA A 81 -4.60 -13.33 -12.61
N GLU A 82 -5.95 -13.34 -12.61
CA GLU A 82 -6.76 -13.47 -13.82
C GLU A 82 -6.56 -12.27 -14.76
N SER A 83 -6.68 -11.04 -14.25
CA SER A 83 -6.46 -9.82 -15.04
C SER A 83 -5.04 -9.73 -15.63
N ARG A 84 -4.01 -10.09 -14.85
CA ARG A 84 -2.62 -10.15 -15.34
C ARG A 84 -2.45 -11.19 -16.44
N LYS A 85 -3.04 -12.37 -16.28
CA LYS A 85 -3.04 -13.42 -17.29
C LYS A 85 -3.75 -13.00 -18.58
N GLU A 86 -4.88 -12.30 -18.49
CA GLU A 86 -5.60 -11.74 -19.65
C GLU A 86 -4.76 -10.72 -20.41
N ARG A 87 -3.95 -9.93 -19.70
CA ARG A 87 -2.94 -9.01 -20.28
C ARG A 87 -1.68 -9.73 -20.81
N GLY A 88 -1.64 -11.06 -20.78
CA GLY A 88 -0.51 -11.86 -21.25
C GLY A 88 0.71 -11.87 -20.31
N ILE A 89 0.57 -11.35 -19.09
CA ILE A 89 1.62 -11.36 -18.07
C ILE A 89 1.69 -12.75 -17.45
N LYS A 90 2.90 -13.31 -17.36
CA LYS A 90 3.18 -14.61 -16.75
C LYS A 90 3.92 -14.44 -15.44
N ASP A 91 3.18 -14.47 -14.34
CA ASP A 91 3.76 -14.35 -13.00
C ASP A 91 4.53 -15.62 -12.60
N LYS A 92 5.62 -15.43 -11.84
CA LYS A 92 6.44 -16.54 -11.34
C LYS A 92 5.68 -17.33 -10.28
N ALA A 93 5.51 -18.63 -10.48
CA ALA A 93 4.78 -19.48 -9.53
C ALA A 93 5.44 -19.50 -8.13
N GLY A 94 6.75 -19.68 -8.07
CA GLY A 94 7.49 -19.88 -6.82
C GLY A 94 7.52 -21.34 -6.38
N ASP A 95 8.15 -21.60 -5.23
CA ASP A 95 8.28 -22.93 -4.67
C ASP A 95 6.98 -23.35 -3.96
N GLU A 96 6.74 -24.66 -3.85
CA GLU A 96 5.68 -25.22 -3.00
C GLU A 96 6.27 -25.54 -1.62
N ALA A 97 5.42 -25.59 -0.59
CA ALA A 97 5.86 -25.95 0.75
C ALA A 97 6.38 -27.40 0.79
N THR A 98 7.48 -27.61 1.51
CA THR A 98 8.02 -28.95 1.73
C THR A 98 6.96 -29.86 2.36
N PRO A 99 6.75 -31.09 1.84
CA PRO A 99 5.82 -32.05 2.42
C PRO A 99 6.24 -32.48 3.84
N LEU A 100 5.26 -32.70 4.70
CA LEU A 100 5.51 -33.24 6.04
C LEU A 100 6.06 -34.68 5.94
N PRO A 101 7.02 -35.06 6.80
CA PRO A 101 7.49 -36.44 6.89
C PRO A 101 6.43 -37.37 7.49
N ASP A 102 6.49 -38.67 7.17
CA ASP A 102 5.49 -39.66 7.62
C ASP A 102 5.40 -39.79 9.15
N ASP A 103 6.51 -39.55 9.86
CA ASP A 103 6.61 -39.61 11.32
C ASP A 103 6.44 -38.24 12.00
N TYR A 104 5.86 -37.26 11.28
CA TYR A 104 5.71 -35.90 11.78
C TYR A 104 4.91 -35.82 13.08
N ASN A 105 5.54 -35.28 14.13
CA ASN A 105 4.89 -34.99 15.40
C ASN A 105 4.65 -33.47 15.52
N ALA A 106 3.44 -33.04 15.17
CA ALA A 106 3.04 -31.64 15.20
C ALA A 106 3.22 -31.01 16.61
N ASN A 107 2.91 -31.75 17.67
CA ASN A 107 3.03 -31.23 19.02
C ASN A 107 4.50 -30.94 19.39
N ALA A 108 5.39 -31.91 19.12
CA ALA A 108 6.81 -31.77 19.41
C ALA A 108 7.47 -30.66 18.57
N TYR A 109 7.17 -30.63 17.26
CA TYR A 109 7.72 -29.60 16.37
C TYR A 109 7.18 -28.21 16.71
N GLY A 110 5.88 -28.07 16.97
CA GLY A 110 5.27 -26.79 17.34
C GLY A 110 5.87 -26.21 18.61
N HIS A 111 6.10 -27.04 19.64
CA HIS A 111 6.79 -26.61 20.86
C HIS A 111 8.23 -26.17 20.58
N LYS A 112 8.97 -26.93 19.75
CA LYS A 112 10.33 -26.57 19.35
C LYS A 112 10.36 -25.17 18.71
N VAL A 113 9.59 -24.96 17.64
CA VAL A 113 9.55 -23.67 16.92
C VAL A 113 9.13 -22.53 17.84
N ARG A 114 8.06 -22.72 18.62
CA ARG A 114 7.57 -21.71 19.55
C ARG A 114 8.62 -21.31 20.58
N ASN A 115 9.27 -22.30 21.20
CA ASN A 115 10.25 -22.03 22.26
C ASN A 115 11.53 -21.39 21.72
N GLU A 116 11.97 -21.77 20.50
CA GLU A 116 13.08 -21.11 19.80
C GLU A 116 12.78 -19.63 19.53
N LEU A 117 11.59 -19.32 19.01
CA LEU A 117 11.15 -17.94 18.74
C LEU A 117 10.99 -17.11 20.02
N VAL A 118 10.38 -17.68 21.05
CA VAL A 118 10.16 -16.99 22.34
C VAL A 118 11.47 -16.88 23.15
N GLY A 119 12.45 -17.73 22.89
CA GLY A 119 13.71 -17.79 23.63
C GLY A 119 13.59 -18.41 25.03
N SER A 120 12.50 -19.13 25.31
CA SER A 120 12.31 -19.86 26.59
C SER A 120 11.35 -21.05 26.42
N ASP A 121 11.51 -22.08 27.27
CA ASP A 121 10.58 -23.20 27.29
C ASP A 121 9.27 -22.82 27.97
N ILE A 122 8.22 -22.72 27.15
CA ILE A 122 6.86 -22.41 27.60
C ILE A 122 5.89 -23.56 27.35
N SER A 123 6.40 -24.78 27.16
CA SER A 123 5.59 -25.97 26.84
C SER A 123 4.61 -26.34 27.94
N ASN A 124 4.91 -25.97 29.18
CA ASN A 124 4.14 -26.35 30.38
C ASN A 124 3.59 -25.15 31.15
N ARG A 125 3.17 -24.06 30.47
CA ARG A 125 2.61 -22.86 31.12
C ARG A 125 1.47 -23.23 32.08
N LYS A 126 1.55 -22.72 33.31
CA LYS A 126 0.55 -22.92 34.37
C LYS A 126 -0.33 -21.68 34.63
N THR A 127 -0.10 -20.60 33.89
CA THR A 127 -0.82 -19.33 34.02
C THR A 127 -1.17 -18.74 32.65
N GLY A 128 -2.00 -17.68 32.64
CA GLY A 128 -2.39 -16.97 31.42
C GLY A 128 -3.43 -17.68 30.57
N TYR A 129 -3.61 -17.22 29.33
CA TYR A 129 -4.64 -17.75 28.42
C TYR A 129 -4.48 -19.25 28.15
N ALA A 130 -3.24 -19.76 28.11
CA ALA A 130 -2.96 -21.16 27.82
C ALA A 130 -3.42 -22.08 28.96
N ALA A 131 -3.28 -21.64 30.21
CA ALA A 131 -3.79 -22.39 31.36
C ALA A 131 -5.31 -22.25 31.52
N PHE A 132 -5.87 -21.09 31.15
CA PHE A 132 -7.30 -20.82 31.24
C PHE A 132 -8.11 -21.51 30.13
N VAL A 133 -7.59 -21.53 28.90
CA VAL A 133 -8.20 -22.18 27.72
C VAL A 133 -7.17 -23.10 27.05
N PRO A 134 -6.87 -24.30 27.59
CA PRO A 134 -5.82 -25.17 27.05
C PRO A 134 -5.95 -25.54 25.57
N ALA A 135 -7.20 -25.59 25.07
CA ALA A 135 -7.46 -25.83 23.65
C ALA A 135 -6.84 -24.76 22.74
N ILE A 136 -6.77 -23.49 23.17
CA ILE A 136 -6.14 -22.43 22.36
C ILE A 136 -4.63 -22.64 22.24
N ASP A 137 -3.97 -23.15 23.30
CA ASP A 137 -2.54 -23.44 23.26
C ASP A 137 -2.26 -24.60 22.32
N LYS A 138 -3.12 -25.62 22.31
CA LYS A 138 -3.04 -26.72 21.35
C LYS A 138 -3.12 -26.22 19.90
N PHE A 139 -4.04 -25.30 19.59
CA PHE A 139 -4.13 -24.71 18.24
C PHE A 139 -2.89 -23.89 17.90
N LEU A 140 -2.34 -23.12 18.85
CA LEU A 140 -1.10 -22.40 18.62
C LEU A 140 0.05 -23.38 18.33
N VAL A 141 0.23 -24.42 19.14
CA VAL A 141 1.33 -25.37 19.00
C VAL A 141 1.17 -26.22 17.74
N GLU A 142 0.08 -26.96 17.63
CA GLU A 142 -0.09 -28.00 16.61
C GLU A 142 -0.56 -27.47 15.25
N HIS A 143 -1.07 -26.24 15.19
CA HIS A 143 -1.51 -25.64 13.93
C HIS A 143 -0.68 -24.40 13.56
N LEU A 144 -0.59 -23.37 14.41
CA LEU A 144 0.20 -22.19 14.03
C LEU A 144 1.69 -22.55 13.90
N PHE A 145 2.33 -22.99 14.98
CA PHE A 145 3.78 -23.23 14.99
C PHE A 145 4.19 -24.51 14.26
N ALA A 146 3.31 -25.51 14.18
CA ALA A 146 3.62 -26.79 13.54
C ALA A 146 3.12 -26.94 12.10
N ASP A 147 2.11 -26.19 11.67
CA ASP A 147 1.65 -26.27 10.29
C ASP A 147 2.09 -25.01 9.54
N ILE A 148 1.59 -23.83 9.94
CA ILE A 148 1.90 -22.58 9.24
C ILE A 148 3.40 -22.27 9.23
N PHE A 149 4.07 -22.36 10.38
CA PHE A 149 5.51 -22.07 10.46
C PHE A 149 6.40 -23.18 9.89
N TYR A 150 5.87 -24.39 9.65
CA TYR A 150 6.61 -25.44 8.94
C TYR A 150 6.74 -25.13 7.45
N ARG A 151 5.74 -24.46 6.87
CA ARG A 151 5.69 -24.11 5.44
C ARG A 151 6.82 -23.12 5.12
N ASP A 152 7.82 -23.59 4.39
CA ASP A 152 9.13 -22.96 4.18
C ASP A 152 9.21 -22.02 2.97
N VAL A 153 8.10 -21.84 2.26
CA VAL A 153 7.97 -20.88 1.13
C VAL A 153 8.21 -19.43 1.58
N LEU A 154 7.79 -19.07 2.81
CA LEU A 154 8.21 -17.83 3.46
C LEU A 154 9.21 -18.15 4.58
N SER A 155 10.33 -17.43 4.59
CA SER A 155 11.28 -17.50 5.69
C SER A 155 10.64 -17.03 7.00
N VAL A 156 11.19 -17.46 8.15
CA VAL A 156 10.76 -16.97 9.47
C VAL A 156 10.85 -15.44 9.55
N LYS A 157 11.90 -14.86 8.97
CA LYS A 157 12.09 -13.40 8.91
C LYS A 157 10.97 -12.74 8.10
N ASP A 158 10.56 -13.30 6.97
CA ASP A 158 9.44 -12.76 6.18
C ASP A 158 8.08 -12.97 6.85
N ARG A 159 7.83 -14.12 7.50
CA ARG A 159 6.62 -14.35 8.30
C ARG A 159 6.47 -13.36 9.44
N GLU A 160 7.59 -12.96 10.04
CA GLU A 160 7.56 -11.92 11.06
C GLU A 160 7.20 -10.56 10.46
N LEU A 161 7.71 -10.22 9.27
CA LEU A 161 7.32 -9.00 8.56
C LEU A 161 5.82 -8.98 8.22
N VAL A 162 5.28 -10.10 7.75
CA VAL A 162 3.83 -10.27 7.55
C VAL A 162 3.08 -10.00 8.85
N THR A 163 3.56 -10.58 9.95
CA THR A 163 2.94 -10.45 11.27
C THR A 163 2.89 -9.01 11.77
N ILE A 164 4.03 -8.31 11.81
CA ILE A 164 4.07 -6.91 12.28
C ILE A 164 3.29 -5.99 11.35
N SER A 165 3.21 -6.29 10.05
CA SER A 165 2.42 -5.52 9.09
C SER A 165 0.92 -5.62 9.39
N MET A 166 0.40 -6.83 9.65
CA MET A 166 -0.99 -7.04 10.02
C MET A 166 -1.33 -6.39 11.36
N LEU A 167 -0.51 -6.62 12.38
CA LEU A 167 -0.75 -6.10 13.73
C LEU A 167 -0.68 -4.58 13.77
N SER A 168 0.15 -3.95 12.94
CA SER A 168 0.18 -2.49 12.78
C SER A 168 -1.11 -1.93 12.19
N ALA A 169 -1.84 -2.74 11.41
CA ALA A 169 -3.11 -2.37 10.78
C ALA A 169 -4.36 -2.77 11.59
N MET A 170 -4.20 -3.35 12.78
CA MET A 170 -5.28 -3.85 13.64
C MET A 170 -5.33 -3.10 14.98
N PRO A 171 -6.14 -2.05 15.12
CA PRO A 171 -6.36 -1.38 16.41
C PRO A 171 -6.80 -2.38 17.49
N GLY A 172 -6.21 -2.29 18.69
CA GLY A 172 -6.49 -3.21 19.81
C GLY A 172 -5.56 -4.43 19.89
N ALA A 173 -4.60 -4.56 18.97
CA ALA A 173 -3.62 -5.64 18.95
C ALA A 173 -2.21 -5.19 19.43
N GLU A 174 -2.13 -4.07 20.15
CA GLU A 174 -0.86 -3.41 20.50
C GLU A 174 0.04 -4.30 21.37
N ALA A 175 -0.52 -5.10 22.29
CA ALA A 175 0.26 -6.02 23.12
C ALA A 175 0.96 -7.12 22.29
N GLN A 176 0.29 -7.62 21.25
CA GLN A 176 0.86 -8.57 20.31
C GLN A 176 1.89 -7.87 19.41
N LEU A 177 1.58 -6.66 18.92
CA LEU A 177 2.51 -5.87 18.11
C LEU A 177 3.81 -5.61 18.87
N ALA A 178 3.76 -5.19 20.13
CA ALA A 178 4.92 -4.99 20.98
C ALA A 178 5.78 -6.26 21.10
N SER A 179 5.14 -7.41 21.32
CA SER A 179 5.85 -8.70 21.44
C SER A 179 6.58 -9.07 20.14
N HIS A 180 5.93 -8.83 18.99
CA HIS A 180 6.46 -9.10 17.66
C HIS A 180 7.52 -8.08 17.20
N MET A 181 7.42 -6.81 17.59
CA MET A 181 8.50 -5.83 17.36
C MET A 181 9.80 -6.23 18.03
N LYS A 182 9.73 -6.77 19.25
CA LYS A 182 10.91 -7.32 19.94
C LYS A 182 11.42 -8.59 19.23
N LEU A 183 10.52 -9.47 18.80
CA LEU A 183 10.87 -10.68 18.06
C LEU A 183 11.56 -10.36 16.73
N SER A 184 11.13 -9.30 16.06
CA SER A 184 11.67 -8.85 14.77
C SER A 184 13.19 -8.63 14.80
N LEU A 185 13.71 -8.07 15.91
CA LEU A 185 15.15 -7.95 16.14
C LEU A 185 15.83 -9.32 16.31
N GLY A 186 15.18 -10.24 17.04
CA GLY A 186 15.68 -11.60 17.28
C GLY A 186 15.75 -12.46 16.02
N VAL A 187 14.82 -12.27 15.06
CA VAL A 187 14.85 -12.95 13.75
C VAL A 187 15.75 -12.24 12.72
N GLY A 188 16.45 -11.17 13.16
CA GLY A 188 17.54 -10.55 12.40
C GLY A 188 17.15 -9.32 11.57
N TYR A 189 16.04 -8.63 11.85
CA TYR A 189 15.83 -7.28 11.29
C TYR A 189 16.71 -6.26 12.00
N SER A 190 17.38 -5.39 11.23
CA SER A 190 18.12 -4.26 11.80
C SER A 190 17.20 -3.09 12.14
N ALA A 191 17.65 -2.19 13.01
CA ALA A 191 16.90 -0.97 13.32
C ALA A 191 16.66 -0.10 12.07
N ALA A 192 17.58 -0.11 11.11
CA ALA A 192 17.40 0.58 9.83
C ALA A 192 16.27 -0.05 8.99
N GLN A 193 16.20 -1.38 8.93
CA GLN A 193 15.11 -2.09 8.26
C GLN A 193 13.75 -1.82 8.92
N LEU A 194 13.67 -1.80 10.25
CA LEU A 194 12.43 -1.50 10.98
C LEU A 194 11.99 -0.04 10.82
N ARG A 195 12.93 0.90 10.68
CA ARG A 195 12.60 2.28 10.27
C ARG A 195 12.04 2.33 8.85
N GLN A 196 12.60 1.58 7.90
CA GLN A 196 12.05 1.50 6.54
C GLN A 196 10.65 0.88 6.54
N PHE A 197 10.40 -0.16 7.35
CA PHE A 197 9.09 -0.74 7.54
C PHE A 197 8.02 0.30 7.92
N ILE A 198 8.32 1.21 8.88
CA ILE A 198 7.39 2.28 9.25
C ILE A 198 7.12 3.23 8.08
N ARG A 199 8.15 3.60 7.30
CA ARG A 199 7.99 4.47 6.12
C ARG A 199 7.09 3.83 5.07
N VAL A 200 7.32 2.55 4.77
CA VAL A 200 6.48 1.79 3.82
C VAL A 200 5.04 1.74 4.30
N LEU A 201 4.78 1.48 5.59
CA LEU A 201 3.42 1.55 6.14
C LEU A 201 2.77 2.93 5.93
N ASN A 202 3.50 4.02 6.17
CA ASN A 202 2.98 5.38 6.01
C ASN A 202 2.64 5.72 4.56
N GLU A 203 3.46 5.24 3.61
CA GLU A 203 3.32 5.49 2.17
C GLU A 203 2.28 4.58 1.51
N THR A 204 2.08 3.36 2.00
CA THR A 204 1.31 2.33 1.27
C THR A 204 0.05 1.86 1.98
N VAL A 205 -0.10 2.15 3.27
CA VAL A 205 -1.24 1.66 4.08
C VAL A 205 -1.95 2.82 4.78
N GLY A 206 -1.19 3.72 5.40
CA GLY A 206 -1.74 4.89 6.08
C GLY A 206 -1.03 5.22 7.38
N GLN A 207 -1.15 6.49 7.76
CA GLN A 207 -0.43 7.09 8.87
C GLN A 207 -0.73 6.43 10.22
N ASP A 208 -1.98 6.06 10.49
CA ASP A 208 -2.37 5.42 11.75
C ASP A 208 -1.61 4.11 12.01
N SER A 209 -1.41 3.30 10.96
CA SER A 209 -0.65 2.05 11.07
C SER A 209 0.83 2.31 11.33
N ALA A 210 1.39 3.33 10.67
CA ALA A 210 2.77 3.75 10.89
C ALA A 210 2.98 4.30 12.31
N ILE A 211 2.06 5.11 12.83
CA ILE A 211 2.12 5.65 14.20
C ILE A 211 2.07 4.52 15.23
N ARG A 212 1.17 3.54 15.07
CA ARG A 212 1.13 2.36 15.96
C ARG A 212 2.45 1.60 15.93
N ALA A 213 2.98 1.31 14.74
CA ALA A 213 4.26 0.63 14.57
C ALA A 213 5.42 1.39 15.22
N GLN A 214 5.51 2.70 14.98
CA GLN A 214 6.54 3.57 15.54
C GLN A 214 6.45 3.62 17.07
N SER A 215 5.24 3.73 17.61
CA SER A 215 5.02 3.79 19.06
C SER A 215 5.50 2.51 19.74
N MET A 216 5.18 1.35 19.16
CA MET A 216 5.62 0.06 19.69
C MET A 216 7.13 -0.17 19.54
N LEU A 217 7.74 0.26 18.43
CA LEU A 217 9.20 0.16 18.26
C LEU A 217 9.97 1.07 19.23
N LYS A 218 9.45 2.27 19.47
CA LYS A 218 10.00 3.18 20.49
C LYS A 218 9.91 2.56 21.88
N GLU A 219 8.75 2.03 22.25
CA GLU A 219 8.53 1.44 23.58
C GLU A 219 9.39 0.18 23.82
N THR A 220 9.49 -0.69 22.81
CA THR A 220 10.09 -2.02 22.99
C THR A 220 11.58 -2.10 22.69
N ALA A 221 12.12 -1.17 21.90
CA ALA A 221 13.50 -1.22 21.42
C ALA A 221 14.22 0.14 21.38
N ASP A 222 13.58 1.23 21.81
CA ASP A 222 14.11 2.60 21.69
C ASP A 222 14.53 2.97 20.25
N ILE A 223 13.86 2.37 19.26
CA ILE A 223 14.08 2.65 17.84
C ILE A 223 13.12 3.75 17.41
N VAL A 224 13.67 4.92 17.12
CA VAL A 224 12.91 6.08 16.63
C VAL A 224 13.27 6.34 15.17
N LEU A 225 12.31 6.85 14.38
CA LEU A 225 12.58 7.41 13.06
C LEU A 225 13.41 8.69 13.22
N GLU A 226 14.62 8.70 12.67
CA GLU A 226 15.40 9.93 12.57
C GLU A 226 14.71 10.87 11.57
N ASN A 227 14.40 12.09 12.01
CA ASN A 227 13.87 13.21 11.23
C ASN A 227 12.47 13.03 10.58
N ALA A 228 11.68 12.03 10.97
CA ALA A 228 10.29 11.90 10.54
C ALA A 228 9.37 11.80 11.76
N GLU A 229 8.75 12.92 12.13
CA GLU A 229 7.59 12.91 13.01
C GLU A 229 6.39 12.42 12.18
N VAL A 230 6.12 11.12 12.23
CA VAL A 230 4.87 10.59 11.67
C VAL A 230 3.73 11.27 12.44
N GLY A 231 2.93 12.06 11.74
CA GLY A 231 1.85 12.87 12.34
C GLY A 231 2.12 14.38 12.38
N ALA A 232 3.29 14.87 11.96
CA ALA A 232 3.56 16.30 11.85
C ALA A 232 2.87 16.93 10.62
N VAL A 233 2.56 18.22 10.74
CA VAL A 233 2.10 19.03 9.60
C VAL A 233 3.28 19.28 8.66
N GLU A 234 3.16 18.80 7.42
CA GLU A 234 4.16 19.03 6.39
C GLU A 234 3.81 20.27 5.55
N VAL A 235 4.79 21.14 5.34
CA VAL A 235 4.71 22.27 4.40
C VAL A 235 5.63 21.96 3.23
N SER A 236 5.05 21.76 2.05
CA SER A 236 5.80 21.50 0.81
C SER A 236 5.46 22.53 -0.26
N LYS A 237 6.40 22.75 -1.17
CA LYS A 237 6.23 23.63 -2.34
C LYS A 237 6.83 22.94 -3.56
N ASP A 238 5.98 22.68 -4.55
CA ASP A 238 6.41 22.24 -5.88
C ASP A 238 6.55 23.46 -6.80
N ASP A 239 7.78 23.82 -7.15
CA ASP A 239 8.12 24.92 -8.05
C ASP A 239 8.08 24.50 -9.54
N SER A 240 7.72 23.25 -9.85
CA SER A 240 7.61 22.79 -11.22
C SER A 240 6.43 23.45 -11.95
N VAL A 241 6.69 23.90 -13.18
CA VAL A 241 5.67 24.42 -14.09
C VAL A 241 5.67 23.56 -15.33
N THR A 242 4.50 23.05 -15.71
CA THR A 242 4.33 22.28 -16.95
C THR A 242 3.30 22.98 -17.82
N VAL A 243 3.64 23.23 -19.08
CA VAL A 243 2.67 23.70 -20.08
C VAL A 243 1.86 22.50 -20.57
N GLY A 244 0.54 22.65 -20.65
CA GLY A 244 -0.36 21.64 -21.19
C GLY A 244 0.05 21.23 -22.60
N ALA A 245 0.09 19.92 -22.86
CA ALA A 245 0.43 19.40 -24.17
C ALA A 245 -0.70 19.72 -25.18
N ALA A 246 -0.32 20.04 -26.43
CA ALA A 246 -1.26 20.51 -27.46
C ALA A 246 -2.30 19.46 -27.89
N ASP A 247 -2.09 18.18 -27.58
CA ASP A 247 -3.04 17.09 -27.77
C ASP A 247 -4.07 16.98 -26.63
N LYS A 248 -3.85 17.68 -25.51
CA LYS A 248 -4.69 17.65 -24.30
C LYS A 248 -5.31 19.00 -23.95
N PHE A 249 -4.84 20.06 -24.58
CA PHE A 249 -5.27 21.43 -24.33
C PHE A 249 -5.35 22.21 -25.64
N SER A 250 -6.47 22.89 -25.84
CA SER A 250 -6.59 23.98 -26.82
C SER A 250 -6.22 25.29 -26.13
N GLY A 251 -5.35 26.10 -26.74
CA GLY A 251 -4.79 27.30 -26.10
C GLY A 251 -3.68 26.97 -25.09
N THR A 252 -3.35 27.92 -24.21
CA THR A 252 -2.26 27.75 -23.22
C THR A 252 -2.82 27.48 -21.84
N ALA A 253 -2.42 26.35 -21.26
CA ALA A 253 -2.65 26.03 -19.86
C ALA A 253 -1.32 25.73 -19.15
N LYS A 254 -1.20 26.10 -17.88
CA LYS A 254 -0.04 25.83 -17.01
C LYS A 254 -0.48 25.04 -15.78
N VAL A 255 0.25 23.98 -15.47
CA VAL A 255 0.04 23.14 -14.30
C VAL A 255 1.17 23.41 -13.30
N THR A 256 0.78 23.80 -12.08
CA THR A 256 1.67 24.20 -10.98
C THR A 256 1.20 23.62 -9.65
N SER A 257 2.04 23.72 -8.61
CA SER A 257 1.68 23.35 -7.23
C SER A 257 1.05 21.96 -7.13
N ARG A 258 1.73 20.94 -7.66
CA ARG A 258 1.23 19.56 -7.59
C ARG A 258 1.25 19.07 -6.15
N PHE A 259 0.26 18.27 -5.81
CA PHE A 259 0.16 17.61 -4.52
C PHE A 259 -0.47 16.23 -4.68
N SER A 260 -0.14 15.36 -3.74
CA SER A 260 -0.72 14.03 -3.65
C SER A 260 -0.73 13.58 -2.21
N SER A 261 -1.61 12.64 -1.89
CA SER A 261 -1.50 11.90 -0.65
C SER A 261 -0.21 11.06 -0.65
N SER A 262 0.34 10.80 0.54
CA SER A 262 1.41 9.82 0.71
C SER A 262 0.96 8.43 0.26
N VAL A 263 -0.33 8.12 0.45
CA VAL A 263 -0.98 6.91 -0.05
C VAL A 263 -1.34 7.10 -1.52
N SER A 264 -0.65 6.36 -2.39
CA SER A 264 -0.70 6.57 -3.85
C SER A 264 -2.10 6.41 -4.47
N SER A 265 -3.01 5.69 -3.81
CA SER A 265 -4.40 5.43 -4.21
C SER A 265 -5.40 6.51 -3.79
N HIS A 266 -5.04 7.46 -2.93
CA HIS A 266 -6.00 8.43 -2.37
C HIS A 266 -6.29 9.61 -3.32
N TYR A 267 -5.57 10.72 -3.19
CA TYR A 267 -5.83 11.91 -3.99
C TYR A 267 -4.55 12.38 -4.66
N ARG A 268 -4.72 12.93 -5.86
CA ARG A 268 -3.73 13.73 -6.56
C ARG A 268 -4.38 15.00 -7.06
N GLY A 269 -3.60 16.05 -7.15
CA GLY A 269 -4.10 17.32 -7.63
C GLY A 269 -3.00 18.28 -8.02
N ALA A 270 -3.45 19.37 -8.60
CA ALA A 270 -2.60 20.48 -9.00
C ALA A 270 -3.45 21.75 -9.15
N ARG A 271 -2.77 22.88 -9.17
CA ARG A 271 -3.32 24.11 -9.71
C ARG A 271 -3.18 24.10 -11.22
N VAL A 272 -4.24 24.46 -11.94
CA VAL A 272 -4.23 24.65 -13.39
C VAL A 272 -4.67 26.06 -13.70
N GLU A 273 -3.91 26.74 -14.55
CA GLU A 273 -4.14 28.12 -15.00
C GLU A 273 -4.33 28.11 -16.51
N PHE A 274 -5.41 28.74 -16.98
CA PHE A 274 -5.80 28.85 -18.38
C PHE A 274 -5.73 30.31 -18.81
N GLU A 275 -5.10 30.56 -19.96
CA GLU A 275 -5.26 31.83 -20.69
C GLU A 275 -6.71 31.95 -21.23
N PRO A 276 -7.20 33.16 -21.56
CA PRO A 276 -8.53 33.34 -22.12
C PRO A 276 -8.83 32.38 -23.29
N GLY A 277 -9.98 31.71 -23.23
CA GLY A 277 -10.42 30.72 -24.21
C GLY A 277 -9.68 29.38 -24.20
N ALA A 278 -8.65 29.19 -23.37
CA ALA A 278 -7.96 27.92 -23.28
C ALA A 278 -8.82 26.87 -22.54
N LYS A 279 -8.85 25.64 -23.05
CA LYS A 279 -9.70 24.54 -22.57
C LYS A 279 -8.99 23.20 -22.64
N THR A 280 -9.35 22.29 -21.74
CA THR A 280 -8.92 20.89 -21.82
C THR A 280 -9.56 20.19 -23.03
N ALA A 281 -8.93 19.13 -23.51
CA ALA A 281 -9.57 18.14 -24.36
C ALA A 281 -10.70 17.44 -23.59
N TRP A 282 -11.61 16.80 -24.31
CA TRP A 282 -12.56 15.89 -23.69
C TRP A 282 -11.83 14.78 -22.94
N HIS A 283 -12.30 14.46 -21.74
CA HIS A 283 -11.69 13.41 -20.92
C HIS A 283 -12.65 12.84 -19.87
N THR A 284 -12.23 11.75 -19.24
CA THR A 284 -12.93 11.10 -18.11
C THR A 284 -11.96 10.81 -16.96
N HIS A 285 -12.50 10.69 -15.74
CA HIS A 285 -11.76 10.24 -14.55
C HIS A 285 -12.45 9.00 -13.95
N PRO A 286 -11.72 7.89 -13.68
CA PRO A 286 -12.32 6.63 -13.23
C PRO A 286 -13.00 6.72 -11.86
N LYS A 287 -12.55 7.64 -10.99
CA LYS A 287 -13.15 7.92 -9.67
C LYS A 287 -13.74 9.33 -9.56
N GLY A 288 -13.94 10.01 -10.69
CA GLY A 288 -14.45 11.39 -10.74
C GLY A 288 -13.39 12.43 -10.43
N GLN A 289 -13.81 13.70 -10.42
CA GLN A 289 -12.94 14.85 -10.17
C GLN A 289 -13.70 15.97 -9.46
N THR A 290 -13.00 16.69 -8.60
CA THR A 290 -13.46 17.93 -7.98
C THR A 290 -12.61 19.10 -8.45
N LEU A 291 -13.25 20.17 -8.89
CA LEU A 291 -12.59 21.44 -9.21
C LEU A 291 -13.01 22.52 -8.20
N ILE A 292 -12.04 23.31 -7.75
CA ILE A 292 -12.28 24.50 -6.92
C ILE A 292 -11.73 25.71 -7.65
N ILE A 293 -12.61 26.61 -8.07
CA ILE A 293 -12.21 27.79 -8.84
C ILE A 293 -11.57 28.82 -7.91
N ILE A 294 -10.38 29.29 -8.26
CA ILE A 294 -9.59 30.25 -7.47
C ILE A 294 -9.75 31.67 -8.02
N SER A 295 -9.72 31.86 -9.33
CA SER A 295 -9.71 33.18 -9.95
C SER A 295 -10.28 33.17 -11.35
N GLY A 296 -10.81 34.31 -11.79
CA GLY A 296 -11.25 34.52 -13.17
C GLY A 296 -12.60 33.87 -13.50
N GLU A 297 -12.91 33.76 -14.78
CA GLU A 297 -14.17 33.17 -15.25
C GLU A 297 -13.88 31.98 -16.15
N GLY A 298 -14.50 30.85 -15.84
CA GLY A 298 -14.34 29.61 -16.57
C GLY A 298 -15.66 29.05 -17.07
N VAL A 299 -15.56 28.00 -17.86
CA VAL A 299 -16.68 27.21 -18.35
C VAL A 299 -16.38 25.72 -18.23
N VAL A 300 -17.42 24.93 -17.95
CA VAL A 300 -17.38 23.46 -17.91
C VAL A 300 -18.56 22.90 -18.67
N GLN A 301 -18.35 21.76 -19.32
CA GLN A 301 -19.41 21.04 -20.00
C GLN A 301 -19.23 19.54 -19.82
N SER A 302 -20.30 18.85 -19.43
CA SER A 302 -20.41 17.40 -19.58
C SER A 302 -21.09 17.07 -20.91
N ASP A 303 -20.68 15.97 -21.53
CA ASP A 303 -21.20 15.55 -22.83
C ASP A 303 -22.73 15.51 -22.86
N GLY A 304 -23.33 16.03 -23.93
CA GLY A 304 -24.78 16.15 -24.09
C GLY A 304 -25.49 17.15 -23.17
N ASN A 305 -24.78 17.95 -22.37
CA ASN A 305 -25.35 18.97 -21.49
C ASN A 305 -24.94 20.38 -21.91
N GLU A 306 -25.65 21.38 -21.37
CA GLU A 306 -25.32 22.80 -21.57
C GLU A 306 -23.99 23.17 -20.90
N VAL A 307 -23.30 24.13 -21.50
CA VAL A 307 -22.09 24.73 -20.93
C VAL A 307 -22.48 25.57 -19.70
N GLN A 308 -21.76 25.39 -18.59
CA GLN A 308 -22.00 26.08 -17.34
C GLN A 308 -20.83 27.01 -17.00
N SER A 309 -21.14 28.23 -16.58
CA SER A 309 -20.14 29.18 -16.09
C SER A 309 -19.60 28.77 -14.71
N MET A 310 -18.33 29.09 -14.48
CA MET A 310 -17.61 28.81 -13.26
C MET A 310 -16.93 30.09 -12.76
N LEU A 311 -17.22 30.49 -11.52
CA LEU A 311 -16.69 31.68 -10.86
C LEU A 311 -15.89 31.33 -9.60
N PRO A 312 -15.03 32.23 -9.10
CA PRO A 312 -14.23 31.97 -7.91
C PRO A 312 -15.08 31.55 -6.71
N GLY A 313 -14.65 30.49 -6.03
CA GLY A 313 -15.39 29.86 -4.93
C GLY A 313 -16.43 28.82 -5.35
N ASN A 314 -16.71 28.65 -6.64
CA ASN A 314 -17.50 27.51 -7.10
C ASN A 314 -16.73 26.19 -6.91
N VAL A 315 -17.48 25.14 -6.57
CA VAL A 315 -16.99 23.76 -6.46
C VAL A 315 -17.75 22.93 -7.48
N ILE A 316 -17.02 22.35 -8.43
CA ILE A 316 -17.58 21.52 -9.49
C ILE A 316 -17.26 20.07 -9.14
N THR A 317 -18.29 19.25 -9.04
CA THR A 317 -18.16 17.81 -8.82
C THR A 317 -18.50 17.07 -10.10
N ILE A 318 -17.50 16.42 -10.70
CA ILE A 318 -17.64 15.60 -11.90
C ILE A 318 -17.72 14.14 -11.46
N PRO A 319 -18.85 13.44 -11.71
CA PRO A 319 -18.98 12.04 -11.33
C PRO A 319 -18.00 11.11 -12.06
N PRO A 320 -17.75 9.89 -11.52
CA PRO A 320 -16.93 8.88 -12.18
C PRO A 320 -17.34 8.62 -13.63
N ASN A 321 -16.36 8.55 -14.52
CA ASN A 321 -16.50 8.23 -15.94
C ASN A 321 -17.38 9.20 -16.76
N VAL A 322 -17.72 10.38 -16.22
CA VAL A 322 -18.42 11.41 -16.99
C VAL A 322 -17.45 12.09 -17.94
N ARG A 323 -17.75 12.02 -19.24
CA ARG A 323 -17.00 12.71 -20.29
C ARG A 323 -17.28 14.21 -20.19
N HIS A 324 -16.23 15.01 -20.04
CA HIS A 324 -16.34 16.45 -19.84
C HIS A 324 -15.09 17.18 -20.35
N TRP A 325 -15.21 18.50 -20.49
CA TRP A 325 -14.09 19.43 -20.64
C TRP A 325 -14.35 20.66 -19.78
N HIS A 326 -13.29 21.42 -19.51
CA HIS A 326 -13.37 22.68 -18.79
C HIS A 326 -12.22 23.61 -19.19
N GLY A 327 -12.40 24.91 -18.97
CA GLY A 327 -11.42 25.91 -19.38
C GLY A 327 -11.80 27.32 -18.95
N ALA A 328 -11.01 28.27 -19.41
CA ALA A 328 -11.27 29.69 -19.29
C ALA A 328 -12.42 30.13 -20.23
N ALA A 329 -13.18 31.14 -19.81
CA ALA A 329 -14.10 31.85 -20.70
C ALA A 329 -13.32 32.57 -21.83
N PRO A 330 -13.97 32.95 -22.95
CA PRO A 330 -13.28 33.49 -24.13
C PRO A 330 -12.41 34.73 -23.86
N ASP A 331 -12.80 35.58 -22.91
CA ASP A 331 -12.20 36.89 -22.65
C ASP A 331 -11.64 37.04 -21.23
N SER A 332 -11.61 35.96 -20.44
CA SER A 332 -11.15 35.97 -19.05
C SER A 332 -10.22 34.80 -18.77
N PRO A 333 -9.01 35.01 -18.21
CA PRO A 333 -8.19 33.89 -17.74
C PRO A 333 -8.88 33.23 -16.56
N MET A 334 -8.56 31.97 -16.26
CA MET A 334 -9.13 31.26 -15.12
C MET A 334 -8.11 30.34 -14.46
N SER A 335 -8.20 30.18 -13.13
CA SER A 335 -7.44 29.15 -12.44
C SER A 335 -8.31 28.35 -11.47
N HIS A 336 -7.98 27.07 -11.33
CA HIS A 336 -8.64 26.17 -10.39
C HIS A 336 -7.65 25.20 -9.74
N ILE A 337 -8.05 24.62 -8.60
CA ILE A 337 -7.46 23.39 -8.08
C ILE A 337 -8.23 22.21 -8.65
N ALA A 338 -7.55 21.26 -9.27
CA ALA A 338 -8.12 19.97 -9.65
C ALA A 338 -7.71 18.90 -8.63
N ILE A 339 -8.66 18.10 -8.18
CA ILE A 339 -8.45 16.99 -7.25
C ILE A 339 -9.11 15.75 -7.85
N SER A 340 -8.35 14.68 -8.04
CA SER A 340 -8.85 13.41 -8.59
C SER A 340 -8.27 12.23 -7.80
N THR A 341 -9.03 11.15 -7.71
CA THR A 341 -8.59 9.90 -7.07
C THR A 341 -8.07 8.93 -8.13
N PRO A 342 -6.82 8.43 -8.02
CA PRO A 342 -6.29 7.44 -8.95
C PRO A 342 -7.05 6.11 -8.88
N ASP A 343 -7.13 5.40 -10.01
CA ASP A 343 -7.53 4.00 -10.11
C ASP A 343 -6.40 3.24 -10.81
N ASN A 344 -5.78 2.26 -10.14
CA ASN A 344 -4.61 1.54 -10.66
C ASN A 344 -3.48 2.45 -11.19
N GLY A 345 -3.25 3.58 -10.53
CA GLY A 345 -2.21 4.56 -10.88
C GLY A 345 -2.62 5.57 -11.96
N GLU A 346 -3.73 5.33 -12.67
CA GLU A 346 -4.28 6.24 -13.68
C GLU A 346 -5.32 7.18 -13.07
N THR A 347 -5.29 8.46 -13.46
CA THR A 347 -6.30 9.44 -13.00
C THR A 347 -7.21 9.91 -14.11
N VAL A 348 -6.80 9.81 -15.37
CA VAL A 348 -7.48 10.46 -16.49
C VAL A 348 -7.34 9.64 -17.77
N THR A 349 -8.43 9.50 -18.52
CA THR A 349 -8.42 9.03 -19.90
C THR A 349 -8.72 10.21 -20.82
N TRP A 350 -7.72 10.60 -21.63
CA TRP A 350 -7.82 11.70 -22.58
C TRP A 350 -8.47 11.27 -23.88
N MET A 351 -9.21 12.19 -24.50
CA MET A 351 -9.89 12.02 -25.78
C MET A 351 -9.55 13.19 -26.71
N GLU A 352 -10.40 13.46 -27.70
CA GLU A 352 -10.20 14.52 -28.69
C GLU A 352 -10.36 15.94 -28.12
N LEU A 353 -9.74 16.90 -28.83
CA LEU A 353 -9.92 18.33 -28.56
C LEU A 353 -11.38 18.76 -28.78
N VAL A 354 -11.82 19.75 -28.02
CA VAL A 354 -13.16 20.35 -28.15
C VAL A 354 -13.21 21.17 -29.43
N SER A 355 -14.24 20.97 -30.27
CA SER A 355 -14.48 21.77 -31.47
C SER A 355 -14.74 23.24 -31.11
N ASP A 356 -14.48 24.14 -32.06
CA ASP A 356 -14.74 25.58 -31.91
C ASP A 356 -16.14 25.98 -32.44
N ASP A 357 -16.96 25.00 -32.83
CA ASP A 357 -18.31 25.17 -33.40
C ASP A 357 -19.38 25.55 -32.37
#